data_AF-A0A5B0M2D3-F1
#
_entry.id   AF-A0A5B0M2D3-F1
#
_cell.length_a   1.000
_cell.length_b   1.000
_cell.length_c   1.000
_cell.angle_alpha   90.00
_cell.angle_beta   90.00
_cell.angle_gamma   90.00
#
_symmetry.space_group_name_H-M   'P 1'
#
loop_
_entity.id
_entity.type
_entity.pdbx_description
1 polymer ?
#
loop_
_entity_poly.entity_id
_entity_poly.type
_entity_poly.pdbx_seq_one_letter_code
_entity_poly.pdbx_strand_id
1 'polypeptide(L)'
;MFIRKLPIPACLIFLIIVKFLGATPAPSDVSSLSSGFPLAIRSLRPVLKDPSSDKLLHKRGADTRQDDAYYTCQTVQLNIANTDSYFFALKMSALSDVMTSQQAAQANEKIDGLLSIDGSSLAGHKQLASKNFPKDAQIQSAMTNITRLNTPYVNALNKAKATAGMKSQIFHQGMGKAWDALRPLVKAQFSMIKLIPDCK
;
A
#
# COMPACT_ATOMS: atom_id res chain seq x y z
N MET A 1 17.40 5.37 58.86
CA MET A 1 18.63 4.56 59.08
C MET A 1 18.26 3.13 58.70
N PHE A 2 18.80 2.45 57.70
CA PHE A 2 20.10 2.51 57.04
C PHE A 2 19.97 2.17 55.54
N ILE A 3 20.73 2.90 54.73
CA ILE A 3 21.20 2.51 53.41
C ILE A 3 22.35 1.52 53.59
N ARG A 4 22.46 0.50 52.71
CA ARG A 4 23.69 -0.09 52.11
C ARG A 4 23.34 -1.49 51.58
N LYS A 5 23.90 -2.06 50.51
CA LYS A 5 24.77 -1.70 49.37
C LYS A 5 24.81 -3.02 48.54
N LEU A 6 24.82 -2.93 47.21
CA LEU A 6 25.10 -4.06 46.31
C LEU A 6 26.49 -4.67 46.57
N PRO A 7 26.72 -5.92 46.10
CA PRO A 7 27.70 -6.07 45.01
C PRO A 7 27.31 -7.09 43.93
N ILE A 8 27.69 -6.78 42.68
CA ILE A 8 27.96 -7.72 41.58
C ILE A 8 29.47 -8.02 41.63
N PRO A 9 29.92 -9.28 41.51
CA PRO A 9 30.59 -9.78 40.29
C PRO A 9 30.28 -11.29 40.09
N ALA A 10 30.63 -12.05 39.05
CA ALA A 10 31.17 -11.94 37.70
C ALA A 10 31.23 -13.40 37.16
N CYS A 11 31.48 -13.57 35.85
CA CYS A 11 32.03 -14.78 35.21
C CYS A 11 31.08 -15.99 35.02
N LEU A 12 30.62 -16.32 33.80
CA LEU A 12 31.33 -16.87 32.63
C LEU A 12 31.34 -18.42 32.60
N ILE A 13 30.81 -18.94 31.48
CA ILE A 13 31.19 -20.19 30.77
C ILE A 13 30.56 -21.50 31.27
N PHE A 14 29.65 -22.08 30.47
CA PHE A 14 29.97 -23.29 29.68
C PHE A 14 28.96 -23.52 28.55
N LEU A 15 29.51 -23.63 27.33
CA LEU A 15 28.85 -23.90 26.06
C LEU A 15 28.87 -25.42 25.77
N ILE A 16 27.81 -25.89 25.10
CA ILE A 16 27.76 -26.84 23.96
C ILE A 16 28.31 -28.27 24.15
N ILE A 17 27.58 -29.24 23.58
CA ILE A 17 27.97 -30.49 22.84
C ILE A 17 26.79 -31.48 23.04
N VAL A 18 26.03 -32.02 22.08
CA VAL A 18 26.29 -32.82 20.84
C VAL A 18 24.99 -32.79 19.98
N LYS A 19 24.89 -32.25 18.75
CA LYS A 19 25.13 -32.77 17.39
C LYS A 19 24.74 -34.23 17.02
N PHE A 20 23.69 -34.35 16.18
CA PHE A 20 23.54 -35.27 15.02
C PHE A 20 23.46 -36.80 15.21
N LEU A 21 22.24 -37.34 15.06
CA LEU A 21 21.92 -38.46 14.15
C LEU A 21 20.54 -38.11 13.53
N GLY A 22 20.30 -38.08 12.22
CA GLY A 22 20.91 -38.82 11.13
C GLY A 22 20.20 -40.15 10.91
N ALA A 23 18.89 -40.14 10.63
CA ALA A 23 18.17 -41.31 10.13
C ALA A 23 17.01 -40.88 9.20
N THR A 24 17.26 -40.95 7.90
CA THR A 24 16.22 -41.11 6.88
C THR A 24 15.64 -42.53 6.94
N PRO A 25 14.33 -42.69 6.71
CA PRO A 25 13.84 -43.78 5.88
C PRO A 25 13.16 -43.27 4.60
N ALA A 26 13.22 -44.12 3.59
CA ALA A 26 12.94 -43.90 2.17
C ALA A 26 11.42 -43.90 1.83
N PRO A 27 11.05 -43.59 0.56
CA PRO A 27 9.70 -43.21 0.16
C PRO A 27 8.85 -44.41 -0.26
N SER A 28 7.75 -44.63 0.44
CA SER A 28 6.60 -45.40 -0.05
C SER A 28 5.55 -45.41 1.04
N ASP A 29 4.54 -44.53 0.91
CA ASP A 29 3.13 -44.82 1.20
C ASP A 29 2.33 -43.52 1.02
N VAL A 30 1.91 -43.32 -0.22
CA VAL A 30 0.86 -42.37 -0.57
C VAL A 30 -0.45 -43.07 -0.23
N SER A 31 -1.24 -42.56 0.72
CA SER A 31 -2.69 -42.73 0.74
C SER A 31 -3.39 -41.83 1.75
N SER A 32 -4.36 -41.08 1.22
CA SER A 32 -5.47 -40.38 1.87
C SER A 32 -5.21 -39.02 2.54
N LEU A 33 -5.74 -38.00 1.86
CA LEU A 33 -6.07 -36.69 2.38
C LEU A 33 -7.06 -36.88 3.55
N SER A 34 -6.66 -36.50 4.78
CA SER A 34 -7.62 -36.30 5.86
C SER A 34 -8.11 -34.86 5.79
N SER A 35 -9.40 -34.73 5.48
CA SER A 35 -10.18 -33.50 5.48
C SER A 35 -10.03 -32.73 6.79
N GLY A 36 -9.48 -31.52 6.72
CA GLY A 36 -9.41 -30.59 7.84
C GLY A 36 -9.54 -29.13 7.37
N PHE A 37 -10.76 -28.60 7.41
CA PHE A 37 -11.04 -27.18 7.67
C PHE A 37 -11.80 -27.13 9.01
N PRO A 38 -11.73 -26.07 9.84
CA PRO A 38 -11.48 -24.68 9.46
C PRO A 38 -10.62 -23.84 10.43
N LEU A 39 -10.00 -22.77 9.94
CA LEU A 39 -9.76 -21.56 10.74
C LEU A 39 -10.47 -20.40 10.04
N ALA A 40 -11.63 -20.05 10.57
CA ALA A 40 -12.41 -18.90 10.17
C ALA A 40 -11.63 -17.61 10.51
N ILE A 41 -10.98 -17.03 9.51
CA ILE A 41 -10.48 -15.65 9.58
C ILE A 41 -11.43 -14.78 8.77
N ARG A 42 -11.94 -13.76 9.47
CA ARG A 42 -12.96 -12.80 9.06
C ARG A 42 -12.74 -12.21 7.66
N SER A 43 -13.76 -12.32 6.82
CA SER A 43 -14.11 -11.47 5.67
C SER A 43 -12.97 -10.96 4.78
N LEU A 44 -12.24 -11.87 4.13
CA LEU A 44 -11.72 -11.59 2.79
C LEU A 44 -12.84 -11.89 1.79
N ARG A 45 -13.26 -10.91 0.97
CA ARG A 45 -14.11 -11.21 -0.18
C ARG A 45 -13.35 -12.18 -1.08
N PRO A 46 -13.94 -13.34 -1.45
CA PRO A 46 -13.30 -14.23 -2.40
C PRO A 46 -13.44 -13.58 -3.78
N VAL A 47 -12.38 -12.94 -4.26
CA VAL A 47 -12.21 -12.69 -5.70
C VAL A 47 -11.59 -13.95 -6.29
N LEU A 48 -12.38 -15.02 -6.31
CA LEU A 48 -12.12 -16.21 -7.13
C LEU A 48 -13.30 -16.31 -8.09
N LYS A 49 -13.28 -15.46 -9.12
CA LYS A 49 -13.82 -15.88 -10.40
C LYS A 49 -12.76 -16.80 -10.98
N ASP A 50 -12.99 -18.09 -10.90
CA ASP A 50 -12.15 -19.09 -11.56
C ASP A 50 -11.91 -18.65 -13.01
N PRO A 51 -10.66 -18.54 -13.47
CA PRO A 51 -10.42 -18.54 -14.90
C PRO A 51 -10.78 -19.95 -15.39
N SER A 52 -11.72 -20.02 -16.34
CA SER A 52 -11.99 -21.24 -17.11
C SER A 52 -10.65 -21.89 -17.51
N SER A 53 -10.47 -23.14 -17.06
CA SER A 53 -9.26 -23.96 -17.22
C SER A 53 -8.76 -24.02 -18.67
N ASP A 54 -9.65 -23.84 -19.65
CA ASP A 54 -9.31 -23.88 -21.08
C ASP A 54 -8.47 -22.69 -21.57
N LYS A 55 -8.38 -21.59 -20.81
CA LYS A 55 -7.48 -20.47 -21.16
C LYS A 55 -6.07 -20.58 -20.59
N LEU A 56 -5.80 -21.53 -19.69
CA LEU A 56 -4.50 -21.63 -19.00
C LEU A 56 -3.42 -22.36 -19.80
N LEU A 57 -3.76 -23.03 -20.89
CA LEU A 57 -2.80 -23.85 -21.66
C LEU A 57 -2.25 -23.19 -22.93
N HIS A 58 -2.86 -22.09 -23.43
CA HIS A 58 -2.46 -21.50 -24.73
C HIS A 58 -1.57 -20.25 -24.67
N LYS A 59 -1.22 -19.72 -23.49
CA LYS A 59 -0.51 -18.42 -23.39
C LYS A 59 0.89 -18.45 -22.78
N ARG A 60 1.53 -19.62 -22.64
CA ARG A 60 2.86 -19.71 -22.01
C ARG A 60 4.03 -19.15 -22.85
N GLY A 61 3.77 -18.58 -24.03
CA GLY A 61 4.83 -18.15 -24.96
C GLY A 61 4.83 -16.70 -25.43
N ALA A 62 3.76 -15.91 -25.25
CA ALA A 62 3.63 -14.65 -26.02
C ALA A 62 3.37 -13.36 -25.25
N ASP A 63 2.86 -13.34 -24.00
CA ASP A 63 2.37 -12.04 -23.47
C ASP A 63 2.35 -11.83 -21.95
N THR A 64 3.39 -12.29 -21.24
CA THR A 64 3.55 -11.98 -19.81
C THR A 64 3.58 -10.47 -19.51
N ARG A 65 3.98 -9.63 -20.48
CA ARG A 65 3.98 -8.16 -20.33
C ARG A 65 2.58 -7.54 -20.36
N GLN A 66 1.65 -8.14 -21.10
CA GLN A 66 0.30 -7.62 -21.23
C GLN A 66 -0.52 -7.91 -19.97
N ASP A 67 -0.33 -9.10 -19.39
CA ASP A 67 -0.95 -9.46 -18.10
C ASP A 67 -0.42 -8.55 -16.97
N ASP A 68 0.89 -8.27 -16.93
CA ASP A 68 1.51 -7.33 -15.98
C ASP A 68 0.95 -5.90 -16.11
N ALA A 69 0.77 -5.40 -17.34
CA ALA A 69 0.23 -4.07 -17.59
C ALA A 69 -1.22 -3.96 -17.10
N TYR A 70 -2.04 -4.95 -17.41
CA TYR A 70 -3.45 -5.00 -17.02
C TYR A 70 -3.65 -4.96 -15.50
N TYR A 71 -2.93 -5.80 -14.73
CA TYR A 71 -3.04 -5.77 -13.27
C TYR A 71 -2.51 -4.47 -12.66
N THR A 72 -1.48 -3.88 -13.27
CA THR A 72 -0.97 -2.57 -12.87
C THR A 72 -2.01 -1.48 -13.11
N CYS A 73 -2.69 -1.49 -14.26
CA CYS A 73 -3.80 -0.59 -14.58
C CYS A 73 -4.93 -0.70 -13.55
N GLN A 74 -5.37 -1.92 -13.23
CA GLN A 74 -6.44 -2.13 -12.23
C GLN A 74 -6.06 -1.57 -10.86
N THR A 75 -4.82 -1.82 -10.42
CA THR A 75 -4.31 -1.35 -9.13
C THR A 75 -4.29 0.18 -9.09
N VAL A 76 -3.81 0.82 -10.16
CA VAL A 76 -3.77 2.28 -10.26
C VAL A 76 -5.18 2.87 -10.25
N GLN A 77 -6.11 2.33 -11.05
CA GLN A 77 -7.50 2.80 -11.08
C GLN A 77 -8.18 2.67 -9.71
N LEU A 78 -7.96 1.55 -9.02
CA LEU A 78 -8.46 1.34 -7.66
C LEU A 78 -7.86 2.35 -6.67
N ASN A 79 -6.56 2.62 -6.75
CA ASN A 79 -5.90 3.60 -5.88
C ASN A 79 -6.45 5.02 -6.09
N ILE A 80 -6.69 5.42 -7.35
CA ILE A 80 -7.31 6.71 -7.65
C ILE A 80 -8.71 6.81 -7.01
N ALA A 81 -9.55 5.79 -7.16
CA ALA A 81 -10.89 5.75 -6.55
C ALA A 81 -10.84 5.74 -5.00
N ASN A 82 -9.89 5.02 -4.41
CA ASN A 82 -9.71 4.97 -2.97
C ASN A 82 -9.25 6.31 -2.40
N THR A 83 -8.45 7.08 -3.15
CA THR A 83 -7.94 8.38 -2.71
C THR A 83 -9.07 9.37 -2.44
N ASP A 84 -10.05 9.46 -3.35
CA ASP A 84 -11.24 10.31 -3.18
C ASP A 84 -12.07 9.90 -1.96
N SER A 85 -12.28 8.58 -1.79
CA SER A 85 -13.04 8.03 -0.65
C SER A 85 -12.37 8.34 0.69
N TYR A 86 -11.05 8.18 0.77
CA TYR A 86 -10.27 8.49 1.97
C TYR A 86 -10.27 9.99 2.29
N PHE A 87 -10.13 10.85 1.27
CA PHE A 87 -10.23 12.30 1.45
C PHE A 87 -11.59 12.71 2.00
N PHE A 88 -12.67 12.12 1.46
CA PHE A 88 -14.02 12.39 1.94
C PHE A 88 -14.20 11.93 3.39
N ALA A 89 -13.74 10.73 3.75
CA ALA A 89 -13.80 10.24 5.12
C ALA A 89 -13.01 11.11 6.11
N LEU A 90 -11.88 11.68 5.68
CA LEU A 90 -11.10 12.63 6.48
C LEU A 90 -11.86 13.96 6.66
N LYS A 91 -12.45 14.49 5.59
CA LYS A 91 -13.24 15.73 5.61
C LYS A 91 -14.47 15.62 6.51
N MET A 92 -15.15 14.47 6.49
CA MET A 92 -16.36 14.20 7.27
C MET A 92 -16.07 13.77 8.72
N SER A 93 -14.80 13.67 9.12
CA SER A 93 -14.46 13.31 10.48
C SER A 93 -14.93 14.40 11.44
N ALA A 94 -15.71 14.02 12.45
CA ALA A 94 -16.15 14.95 13.49
C ALA A 94 -14.94 15.35 14.36
N LEU A 95 -14.56 16.62 14.28
CA LEU A 95 -13.48 17.21 15.07
C LEU A 95 -14.07 18.22 16.05
N SER A 96 -13.55 18.23 17.28
CA SER A 96 -13.82 19.32 18.22
C SER A 96 -13.11 20.59 17.75
N ASP A 97 -13.56 21.76 18.20
CA ASP A 97 -12.98 23.07 17.86
C ASP A 97 -11.46 23.11 18.07
N VAL A 98 -11.01 22.48 19.14
CA VAL A 98 -9.60 22.21 19.42
C VAL A 98 -9.40 20.69 19.46
N MET A 99 -8.48 20.18 18.66
CA MET A 99 -8.26 18.74 18.53
C MET A 99 -7.59 18.17 19.78
N THR A 100 -8.17 17.08 20.29
CA THR A 100 -7.54 16.21 21.28
C THR A 100 -6.36 15.45 20.66
N SER A 101 -5.46 14.94 21.50
CA SER A 101 -4.35 14.08 21.03
C SER A 101 -4.84 12.86 20.26
N GLN A 102 -5.98 12.26 20.67
CA GLN A 102 -6.57 11.12 19.99
C GLN A 102 -7.08 11.49 18.59
N GLN A 103 -7.79 12.62 18.46
CA GLN A 103 -8.25 13.09 17.14
C GLN A 103 -7.09 13.44 16.21
N ALA A 104 -6.03 14.06 16.73
CA ALA A 104 -4.83 14.36 15.96
C ALA A 104 -4.14 13.09 15.45
N ALA A 105 -4.00 12.07 16.32
CA ALA A 105 -3.44 10.79 15.93
C ALA A 105 -4.28 10.10 14.85
N GLN A 106 -5.60 10.03 15.01
CA GLN A 106 -6.51 9.44 14.02
C GLN A 106 -6.50 10.19 12.68
N ALA A 107 -6.41 11.52 12.70
CA ALA A 107 -6.29 12.31 11.48
C ALA A 107 -4.97 12.02 10.76
N ASN A 108 -3.86 11.92 11.51
CA ASN A 108 -2.55 11.62 10.94
C ASN A 108 -2.46 10.20 10.37
N GLU A 109 -3.06 9.21 11.02
CA GLU A 109 -3.13 7.84 10.50
C GLU A 109 -3.83 7.80 9.13
N LYS A 110 -4.93 8.54 8.98
CA LYS A 110 -5.64 8.66 7.71
C LYS A 110 -4.83 9.43 6.65
N ILE A 111 -4.07 10.46 7.03
CA ILE A 111 -3.14 11.16 6.14
C ILE A 111 -2.02 10.21 5.67
N ASP A 112 -1.47 9.40 6.56
CA ASP A 112 -0.43 8.42 6.21
C ASP A 112 -1.00 7.34 5.27
N GLY A 113 -2.27 6.95 5.45
CA GLY A 113 -3.00 6.12 4.50
C GLY A 113 -3.09 6.74 3.09
N LEU A 114 -3.43 8.03 3.00
CA LEU A 114 -3.45 8.76 1.72
C LEU A 114 -2.08 8.81 1.04
N LEU A 115 -1.01 9.05 1.82
CA LEU A 115 0.36 9.04 1.32
C LEU A 115 0.78 7.65 0.80
N SER A 116 0.35 6.59 1.47
CA SER A 116 0.61 5.21 1.05
C SER A 116 -0.09 4.87 -0.28
N ILE A 117 -1.38 5.23 -0.41
CA ILE A 117 -2.14 5.04 -1.65
C ILE A 117 -1.50 5.82 -2.80
N ASP A 118 -1.12 7.08 -2.57
CA ASP A 118 -0.43 7.90 -3.57
C ASP A 118 0.90 7.30 -4.01
N GLY A 119 1.73 6.87 -3.05
CA GLY A 119 2.99 6.21 -3.34
C GLY A 119 2.83 4.96 -4.20
N SER A 120 1.81 4.13 -3.90
CA SER A 120 1.46 2.95 -4.69
C SER A 120 0.97 3.33 -6.09
N SER A 121 0.08 4.33 -6.21
CA SER A 121 -0.40 4.84 -7.50
C SER A 121 0.74 5.37 -8.37
N LEU A 122 1.64 6.16 -7.80
CA LEU A 122 2.80 6.71 -8.50
C LEU A 122 3.76 5.62 -8.96
N ALA A 123 4.00 4.60 -8.13
CA ALA A 123 4.81 3.45 -8.50
C ALA A 123 4.20 2.69 -9.68
N GLY A 124 2.89 2.47 -9.68
CA GLY A 124 2.17 1.82 -10.79
C GLY A 124 2.30 2.61 -12.10
N HIS A 125 2.09 3.93 -12.07
CA HIS A 125 2.30 4.76 -13.26
C HIS A 125 3.75 4.72 -13.75
N LYS A 126 4.74 4.78 -12.84
CA LYS A 126 6.16 4.68 -13.21
C LYS A 126 6.48 3.33 -13.85
N GLN A 127 5.92 2.24 -13.35
CA GLN A 127 6.07 0.92 -13.95
C GLN A 127 5.49 0.89 -15.36
N LEU A 128 4.27 1.40 -15.55
CA LEU A 128 3.65 1.49 -16.87
C LEU A 128 4.51 2.29 -17.85
N ALA A 129 5.00 3.46 -17.45
CA ALA A 129 5.86 4.28 -18.29
C ALA A 129 7.22 3.64 -18.58
N SER A 130 7.92 3.13 -17.57
CA SER A 130 9.32 2.70 -17.73
C SER A 130 9.50 1.26 -18.22
N LYS A 131 8.58 0.35 -17.85
CA LYS A 131 8.68 -1.08 -18.18
C LYS A 131 7.82 -1.45 -19.38
N ASN A 132 6.56 -0.99 -19.41
CA ASN A 132 5.58 -1.40 -20.41
C ASN A 132 5.62 -0.51 -21.67
N PHE A 133 5.78 0.82 -21.49
CA PHE A 133 5.74 1.79 -22.58
C PHE A 133 6.94 2.77 -22.62
N PRO A 134 8.20 2.28 -22.59
CA PRO A 134 9.38 3.13 -22.45
C PRO A 134 9.64 4.09 -23.63
N LYS A 135 9.10 3.78 -24.82
CA LYS A 135 9.31 4.56 -26.05
C LYS A 135 8.12 5.44 -26.43
N ASP A 136 7.02 5.37 -25.67
CA ASP A 136 5.82 6.16 -25.98
C ASP A 136 5.95 7.58 -25.42
N ALA A 137 6.12 8.55 -26.32
CA ALA A 137 6.35 9.94 -25.95
C ALA A 137 5.16 10.57 -25.18
N GLN A 138 3.92 10.16 -25.46
CA GLN A 138 2.74 10.69 -24.78
C GLN A 138 2.67 10.15 -23.34
N ILE A 139 2.96 8.87 -23.15
CA ILE A 139 2.99 8.24 -21.83
C ILE A 139 4.16 8.79 -20.99
N GLN A 140 5.34 8.98 -21.58
CA GLN A 140 6.47 9.61 -20.87
C GLN A 140 6.13 11.05 -20.44
N SER A 141 5.55 11.85 -21.34
CA SER A 141 5.13 13.23 -21.01
C SER A 141 4.08 13.25 -19.90
N ALA A 142 3.10 12.35 -19.96
CA ALA A 142 2.07 12.20 -18.93
C ALA A 142 2.70 11.83 -17.57
N MET A 143 3.65 10.90 -17.53
CA MET A 143 4.37 10.52 -16.32
C MET A 143 5.19 11.69 -15.72
N THR A 144 5.86 12.50 -16.55
CA THR A 144 6.53 13.72 -16.10
C THR A 144 5.55 14.69 -15.46
N ASN A 145 4.38 14.89 -16.07
CA ASN A 145 3.36 15.78 -15.52
C ASN A 145 2.79 15.24 -14.19
N ILE A 146 2.52 13.94 -14.08
CA ILE A 146 2.10 13.30 -12.82
C ILE A 146 3.15 13.54 -11.73
N THR A 147 4.42 13.27 -12.02
CA THR A 147 5.51 13.46 -11.03
C THR A 147 5.58 14.91 -10.56
N ARG A 148 5.47 15.88 -11.48
CA ARG A 148 5.46 17.31 -11.16
C ARG A 148 4.28 17.70 -10.27
N LEU A 149 3.09 17.14 -10.52
CA LEU A 149 1.88 17.39 -9.74
C LEU A 149 1.84 16.63 -8.41
N ASN A 150 2.57 15.53 -8.28
CA ASN A 150 2.64 14.73 -7.06
C ASN A 150 3.30 15.47 -5.90
N THR A 151 4.42 16.16 -6.18
CA THR A 151 5.20 16.91 -5.19
C THR A 151 4.38 17.93 -4.39
N PRO A 152 3.64 18.86 -5.01
CA PRO A 152 2.83 19.82 -4.25
C PRO A 152 1.72 19.14 -3.43
N TYR A 153 1.14 18.04 -3.93
CA TYR A 153 0.13 17.27 -3.21
C TYR A 153 0.70 16.61 -1.94
N VAL A 154 1.80 15.86 -2.06
CA VAL A 154 2.47 15.22 -0.91
C VAL A 154 2.92 16.27 0.11
N ASN A 155 3.46 17.39 -0.36
CA ASN A 155 3.85 18.49 0.52
C ASN A 155 2.66 19.11 1.26
N ALA A 156 1.51 19.25 0.60
CA ALA A 156 0.30 19.76 1.22
C ALA A 156 -0.25 18.80 2.28
N LEU A 157 -0.26 17.49 2.01
CA LEU A 157 -0.64 16.47 2.99
C LEU A 157 0.25 16.48 4.23
N ASN A 158 1.58 16.50 4.03
CA ASN A 158 2.53 16.54 5.15
C ASN A 158 2.37 17.79 6.01
N LYS A 159 2.08 18.95 5.41
CA LYS A 159 1.79 20.19 6.13
C LYS A 159 0.43 20.18 6.83
N ALA A 160 -0.51 19.37 6.37
CA ALA A 160 -1.83 19.24 6.97
C ALA A 160 -1.87 18.28 8.16
N LYS A 161 -0.76 17.62 8.50
CA LYS A 161 -0.68 16.75 9.68
C LYS A 161 -1.11 17.51 10.94
N ALA A 162 -2.02 16.88 11.67
CA ALA A 162 -2.63 17.43 12.87
C ALA A 162 -1.70 17.31 14.08
N THR A 163 -1.84 18.24 15.02
CA THR A 163 -1.19 18.20 16.33
C THR A 163 -2.25 18.39 17.43
N ALA A 164 -1.98 17.88 18.62
CA ALA A 164 -2.83 18.14 19.78
C ALA A 164 -2.90 19.64 20.05
N GLY A 165 -4.09 20.17 20.30
CA GLY A 165 -4.31 21.61 20.50
C GLY A 165 -4.47 22.41 19.20
N MET A 166 -4.35 21.79 18.02
CA MET A 166 -4.65 22.44 16.75
C MET A 166 -6.14 22.78 16.65
N LYS A 167 -6.47 23.98 16.17
CA LYS A 167 -7.86 24.33 15.86
C LYS A 167 -8.33 23.53 14.65
N SER A 168 -9.52 22.94 14.72
CA SER A 168 -10.11 22.16 13.61
C SER A 168 -10.16 22.97 12.31
N GLN A 169 -10.47 24.27 12.39
CA GLN A 169 -10.46 25.17 11.24
C GLN A 169 -9.10 25.21 10.51
N ILE A 170 -7.98 25.22 11.25
CA ILE A 170 -6.62 25.23 10.67
C ILE A 170 -6.36 23.90 9.96
N PHE A 171 -6.73 22.78 10.59
CA PHE A 171 -6.64 21.46 9.98
C PHE A 171 -7.44 21.38 8.68
N HIS A 172 -8.70 21.82 8.69
CA HIS A 172 -9.56 21.83 7.50
C HIS A 172 -9.03 22.72 6.39
N GLN A 173 -8.43 23.88 6.71
CA GLN A 173 -7.75 24.73 5.72
C GLN A 173 -6.54 24.02 5.09
N GLY A 174 -5.73 23.32 5.90
CA GLY A 174 -4.62 22.49 5.43
C GLY A 174 -5.10 21.40 4.47
N MET A 175 -6.15 20.68 4.85
CA MET A 175 -6.76 19.65 4.01
C MET A 175 -7.39 20.21 2.73
N GLY A 176 -7.95 21.42 2.76
CA GLY A 176 -8.43 22.12 1.57
C GLY A 176 -7.31 22.35 0.55
N LYS A 177 -6.13 22.78 1.01
CA LYS A 177 -4.95 22.94 0.13
C LYS A 177 -4.48 21.60 -0.46
N ALA A 178 -4.52 20.53 0.33
CA ALA A 178 -4.18 19.19 -0.16
C ALA A 178 -5.19 18.72 -1.22
N TRP A 179 -6.48 18.98 -1.02
CA TRP A 179 -7.52 18.69 -2.00
C TRP A 179 -7.34 19.47 -3.31
N ASP A 180 -7.01 20.76 -3.22
CA ASP A 180 -6.75 21.59 -4.40
C ASP A 180 -5.54 21.11 -5.21
N ALA A 181 -4.51 20.60 -4.54
CA ALA A 181 -3.36 19.98 -5.19
C ALA A 181 -3.67 18.59 -5.77
N LEU A 182 -4.56 17.82 -5.15
CA LEU A 182 -4.97 16.48 -5.59
C LEU A 182 -5.75 16.51 -6.91
N ARG A 183 -6.71 17.44 -7.07
CA ARG A 183 -7.59 17.49 -8.25
C ARG A 183 -6.85 17.45 -9.60
N PRO A 184 -5.85 18.30 -9.86
CA PRO A 184 -5.10 18.23 -11.11
C PRO A 184 -4.26 16.95 -11.23
N LEU A 185 -3.76 16.40 -10.11
CA LEU A 185 -3.03 15.13 -10.09
C LEU A 185 -3.92 13.96 -10.53
N VAL A 186 -5.10 13.81 -9.93
CA VAL A 186 -6.09 12.77 -10.30
C VAL A 186 -6.46 12.87 -11.78
N LYS A 187 -6.69 14.09 -12.29
CA LYS A 187 -6.96 14.30 -13.72
C LYS A 187 -5.78 13.83 -14.59
N ALA A 188 -4.55 14.12 -14.19
CA ALA A 188 -3.36 13.69 -14.93
C ALA A 188 -3.18 12.16 -14.89
N GLN A 189 -3.39 11.53 -13.74
CA GLN A 189 -3.36 10.07 -13.56
C GLN A 189 -4.40 9.38 -14.45
N PHE A 190 -5.66 9.81 -14.41
CA PHE A 190 -6.70 9.29 -15.31
C PHE A 190 -6.38 9.51 -16.79
N SER A 191 -5.77 10.65 -17.14
CA SER A 191 -5.41 10.94 -18.53
C SER A 191 -4.34 9.98 -19.04
N MET A 192 -3.33 9.66 -18.22
CA MET A 192 -2.31 8.67 -18.57
C MET A 192 -2.90 7.27 -18.74
N ILE A 193 -3.80 6.86 -17.83
CA ILE A 193 -4.48 5.55 -17.90
C ILE A 193 -5.27 5.40 -19.20
N LYS A 194 -5.90 6.46 -19.71
CA LYS A 194 -6.64 6.42 -20.99
C LYS A 194 -5.75 6.22 -22.22
N LEU A 195 -4.46 6.56 -22.13
CA LEU A 195 -3.50 6.33 -23.22
C LEU A 195 -3.10 4.86 -23.35
N ILE A 196 -3.27 4.08 -22.27
CA ILE A 196 -2.81 2.69 -22.20
C ILE A 196 -3.93 1.77 -22.67
N PRO A 197 -3.73 1.01 -23.77
CA PRO A 197 -4.76 0.11 -24.30
C PRO A 197 -5.21 -0.95 -23.29
N ASP A 198 -4.27 -1.48 -22.50
CA ASP A 198 -4.53 -2.54 -21.52
C ASP A 198 -5.31 -2.04 -20.28
N CYS A 199 -5.55 -0.74 -20.16
CA CYS A 199 -6.34 -0.16 -19.08
C CYS A 199 -7.82 0.05 -19.45
N LYS A 200 -8.25 -0.37 -20.66
CA LYS A 200 -9.60 -0.15 -21.21
C LYS A 200 -10.53 -1.33 -20.96
#